data_AF-A0A0D0BAT0-F1
#
_entry.id   AF-A0A0D0BAT0-F1
#
_cell.length_a   1.000
_cell.length_b   1.000
_cell.length_c   1.000
_cell.angle_alpha   90.00
_cell.angle_beta   90.00
_cell.angle_gamma   90.00
#
_symmetry.space_group_name_H-M   'P 1'
#
loop_
_entity.id
_entity.type
_entity.pdbx_description
1 polymer ?
#
loop_
_entity_poly.entity_id
_entity_poly.type
_entity_poly.pdbx_seq_one_letter_code
_entity_poly.pdbx_strand_id
1 'polypeptide(L)'
;MPARDEQSNYENTQNFLKTCSRLGDKKADIGAQCLELNESRRLCEAGMPWRVNEDYVRYHDLATLPICAAVIAHFCLAADLESGSASFHDIVLRVNFDKDELQQALDSVLKLLKGLDDNPSNVKDKADLNAEAKQLSKQLNQIVQIVCDITIDEKAIEMLFPYASRSLAAYRLP
;
A
#
# COMPACT_ATOMS: atom_id res chain seq x y z
N MET A 1 -3.84 21.37 -5.39
CA MET A 1 -2.76 21.28 -4.39
C MET A 1 -2.80 19.89 -3.74
N PRO A 2 -2.15 18.86 -4.31
CA PRO A 2 -2.15 17.49 -3.77
C PRO A 2 -0.91 17.13 -2.92
N ALA A 3 0.23 17.81 -3.15
CA ALA A 3 1.54 17.38 -2.65
C ALA A 3 1.78 17.50 -1.13
N ARG A 4 0.94 18.23 -0.37
CA ARG A 4 1.13 18.42 1.08
C ARG A 4 0.63 17.23 1.91
N ASP A 5 -0.39 16.53 1.43
CA ASP A 5 -0.99 15.42 2.18
C ASP A 5 -0.17 14.13 2.00
N GLU A 6 0.52 13.98 0.87
CA GLU A 6 1.23 12.77 0.48
C GLU A 6 2.58 12.60 1.20
N GLN A 7 3.33 13.69 1.38
CA GLN A 7 4.55 13.70 2.20
C GLN A 7 4.24 13.36 3.65
N SER A 8 3.14 13.90 4.19
CA SER A 8 2.68 13.56 5.54
C SER A 8 2.31 12.08 5.66
N ASN A 9 1.69 11.48 4.64
CA ASN A 9 1.36 10.05 4.64
C ASN A 9 2.60 9.14 4.63
N TYR A 10 3.64 9.52 3.91
CA TYR A 10 4.92 8.79 3.91
C TYR A 10 5.57 8.82 5.30
N GLU A 11 5.69 10.01 5.89
CA GLU A 11 6.27 10.20 7.23
C GLU A 11 5.46 9.47 8.31
N ASN A 12 4.12 9.53 8.22
CA ASN A 12 3.22 8.80 9.11
C ASN A 12 3.47 7.29 9.01
N THR A 13 3.58 6.76 7.80
CA THR A 13 3.87 5.34 7.56
C THR A 13 5.23 4.94 8.12
N GLN A 14 6.26 5.74 7.85
CA GLN A 14 7.60 5.47 8.35
C GLN A 14 7.66 5.49 9.89
N ASN A 15 7.02 6.47 10.53
CA ASN A 15 6.98 6.61 11.98
C ASN A 15 6.20 5.47 12.64
N PHE A 16 5.05 5.10 12.07
CA PHE A 16 4.25 3.97 12.55
C PHE A 16 5.07 2.67 12.51
N LEU A 17 5.65 2.34 11.36
CA LEU A 17 6.44 1.12 11.17
C LEU A 17 7.67 1.08 12.09
N LYS A 18 8.40 2.19 12.24
CA LYS A 18 9.51 2.29 13.20
C LYS A 18 9.05 2.07 14.65
N THR A 19 7.88 2.57 15.01
CA THR A 19 7.32 2.39 16.35
C THR A 19 6.95 0.94 16.59
N CYS A 20 6.21 0.30 15.68
CA CYS A 20 5.84 -1.12 15.79
C CYS A 20 7.06 -2.06 15.72
N SER A 21 8.07 -1.74 14.91
CA SER A 21 9.34 -2.49 14.86
C SER A 21 10.05 -2.48 16.22
N ARG A 22 10.12 -1.31 16.89
CA ARG A 22 10.68 -1.21 18.25
C ARG A 22 9.91 -2.02 19.30
N LEU A 23 8.63 -2.30 19.05
CA LEU A 23 7.79 -3.17 19.88
C LEU A 23 7.94 -4.66 19.54
N GLY A 24 8.78 -5.00 18.55
CA GLY A 24 9.11 -6.38 18.17
C GLY A 24 8.29 -6.95 17.01
N ASP A 25 7.49 -6.15 16.31
CA ASP A 25 6.73 -6.64 15.16
C ASP A 25 7.62 -6.80 13.92
N LYS A 26 7.73 -8.04 13.43
CA LYS A 26 8.60 -8.39 12.29
C LYS A 26 8.11 -7.78 10.97
N LYS A 27 6.80 -7.65 10.76
CA LYS A 27 6.24 -7.06 9.52
C LYS A 27 6.53 -5.57 9.49
N ALA A 28 6.42 -4.92 10.65
CA ALA A 28 6.78 -3.52 10.82
C ALA A 28 8.27 -3.27 10.53
N ASP A 29 9.13 -4.15 11.05
CA ASP A 29 10.57 -4.10 10.83
C ASP A 29 10.93 -4.20 9.34
N ILE A 30 10.33 -5.16 8.63
CA ILE A 30 10.55 -5.31 7.18
C ILE A 30 10.03 -4.10 6.40
N GLY A 31 8.83 -3.61 6.73
CA GLY A 31 8.26 -2.42 6.10
C GLY A 31 9.16 -1.18 6.28
N ALA A 32 9.69 -0.98 7.48
CA ALA A 32 10.64 0.10 7.76
C ALA A 32 11.93 -0.05 6.95
N GLN A 33 12.51 -1.25 6.89
CA GLN A 33 13.70 -1.53 6.07
C GLN A 33 13.46 -1.28 4.57
N CYS A 34 12.26 -1.55 4.06
CA CYS A 34 11.92 -1.24 2.67
C CYS A 34 12.00 0.26 2.39
N LEU A 35 11.49 1.11 3.30
CA LEU A 35 11.60 2.56 3.17
C LEU A 35 13.05 3.05 3.25
N GLU A 36 13.85 2.48 4.15
CA GLU A 36 15.28 2.80 4.26
C GLU A 36 16.05 2.42 2.99
N LEU A 37 15.72 1.27 2.37
CA LEU A 37 16.29 0.87 1.09
C LEU A 37 15.86 1.78 -0.06
N ASN A 38 14.61 2.25 -0.06
CA ASN A 38 14.14 3.24 -1.02
C ASN A 38 14.95 4.54 -0.94
N GLU A 39 15.13 5.07 0.27
CA GLU A 39 15.86 6.32 0.52
C GLU A 39 17.35 6.20 0.18
N SER A 40 18.01 5.15 0.69
CA SER A 40 19.44 4.92 0.48
C SER A 40 19.82 4.73 -0.99
N ARG A 41 18.94 4.08 -1.77
CA ARG A 41 19.17 3.81 -3.19
C ARG A 41 18.48 4.78 -4.14
N ARG A 42 17.76 5.75 -3.58
CA ARG A 42 17.03 6.79 -4.32
C ARG A 42 16.16 6.20 -5.42
N LEU A 43 15.40 5.15 -5.11
CA LEU A 43 14.56 4.46 -6.10
C LEU A 43 13.40 5.36 -6.55
N CYS A 44 12.72 5.99 -5.58
CA CYS A 44 11.71 7.01 -5.83
C CYS A 44 11.75 8.12 -4.77
N GLU A 45 11.18 9.29 -5.10
CA GLU A 45 11.05 10.40 -4.16
C GLU A 45 10.12 10.00 -2.99
N ALA A 46 10.63 10.18 -1.76
CA ALA A 46 9.81 10.05 -0.56
C ALA A 46 8.59 10.98 -0.66
N GLY A 47 7.40 10.46 -0.34
CA GLY A 47 6.13 11.21 -0.46
C GLY A 47 5.57 11.34 -1.87
N MET A 48 6.32 11.01 -2.93
CA MET A 48 5.82 10.99 -4.30
C MET A 48 6.25 9.68 -5.01
N PRO A 49 5.66 8.52 -4.65
CA PRO A 49 6.03 7.22 -5.22
C PRO A 49 5.99 7.16 -6.76
N TRP A 50 5.16 7.98 -7.42
CA TRP A 50 5.12 8.07 -8.89
C TRP A 50 6.31 8.81 -9.50
N ARG A 51 7.10 9.55 -8.72
CA ARG A 51 8.35 10.18 -9.13
C ARG A 51 9.51 9.23 -8.91
N VAL A 52 9.65 8.32 -9.86
CA VAL A 52 10.75 7.36 -9.93
C VAL A 52 12.00 8.06 -10.45
N ASN A 53 13.15 7.74 -9.86
CA ASN A 53 14.45 8.25 -10.32
C ASN A 53 14.71 7.83 -11.77
N GLU A 54 15.33 8.72 -12.55
CA GLU A 54 15.63 8.53 -13.98
C GLU A 54 16.29 7.17 -14.28
N ASP A 55 17.19 6.72 -13.40
CA ASP A 55 17.90 5.44 -13.51
C ASP A 55 16.97 4.20 -13.44
N TYR A 56 15.77 4.38 -12.90
CA TYR A 56 14.77 3.33 -12.68
C TYR A 56 13.44 3.58 -13.40
N VAL A 57 13.33 4.60 -14.26
CA VAL A 57 12.09 4.89 -15.01
C VAL A 57 11.63 3.70 -15.85
N ARG A 58 12.57 2.92 -16.39
CA ARG A 58 12.28 1.69 -17.16
C ARG A 58 11.91 0.48 -16.28
N TYR A 59 12.10 0.60 -14.97
CA TYR A 59 11.91 -0.44 -13.96
C TYR A 59 11.00 0.08 -12.84
N HIS A 60 9.83 0.60 -13.24
CA HIS A 60 8.91 1.30 -12.36
C HIS A 60 8.40 0.42 -11.21
N ASP A 61 8.06 -0.84 -11.49
CA ASP A 61 7.56 -1.77 -10.46
C ASP A 61 8.66 -2.02 -9.42
N LEU A 62 9.91 -2.20 -9.85
CA LEU A 62 11.06 -2.36 -8.97
C LEU A 62 11.29 -1.12 -8.09
N ALA A 63 11.15 0.07 -8.67
CA ALA A 63 11.36 1.32 -7.96
C ALA A 63 10.28 1.61 -6.90
N THR A 64 9.03 1.24 -7.18
CA THR A 64 7.87 1.53 -6.33
C THR A 64 7.55 0.43 -5.33
N LEU A 65 8.08 -0.78 -5.53
CA LEU A 65 7.89 -1.93 -4.65
C LEU A 65 8.17 -1.65 -3.16
N PRO A 66 9.26 -0.95 -2.75
CA PRO A 66 9.49 -0.73 -1.33
C PRO A 66 8.41 0.11 -0.67
N ILE A 67 7.87 1.12 -1.37
CA ILE A 67 6.77 1.93 -0.85
C ILE A 67 5.49 1.09 -0.79
N CYS A 68 5.19 0.30 -1.82
CA CYS A 68 4.03 -0.59 -1.84
C CYS A 68 4.06 -1.56 -0.63
N ALA A 69 5.20 -2.20 -0.39
CA ALA A 69 5.38 -3.12 0.74
C ALA A 69 5.20 -2.42 2.10
N ALA A 70 5.78 -1.22 2.27
CA ALA A 70 5.66 -0.46 3.51
C ALA A 70 4.22 -0.02 3.80
N VAL A 71 3.51 0.47 2.77
CA VAL A 71 2.10 0.88 2.91
C VAL A 71 1.21 -0.30 3.27
N ILE A 72 1.40 -1.45 2.63
CA ILE A 72 0.61 -2.65 2.93
C ILE A 72 0.93 -3.19 4.32
N ALA A 73 2.20 -3.20 4.73
CA ALA A 73 2.59 -3.57 6.09
C ALA A 73 1.91 -2.65 7.12
N HIS A 74 1.96 -1.33 6.93
CA HIS A 74 1.29 -0.37 7.80
C HIS A 74 -0.22 -0.61 7.84
N PHE A 75 -0.86 -0.72 6.68
CA PHE A 75 -2.31 -0.92 6.59
C PHE A 75 -2.75 -2.19 7.36
N CYS A 76 -2.11 -3.32 7.13
CA CYS A 76 -2.44 -4.58 7.79
C CYS A 76 -2.19 -4.54 9.30
N LEU A 77 -1.09 -3.92 9.74
CA LEU A 77 -0.80 -3.77 11.17
C LEU A 77 -1.78 -2.83 11.87
N ALA A 78 -2.12 -1.70 11.24
CA ALA A 78 -3.13 -0.79 11.76
C ALA A 78 -4.50 -1.48 11.85
N ALA A 79 -4.86 -2.27 10.82
CA ALA A 79 -6.07 -3.08 10.86
C ALA A 79 -6.04 -4.07 12.03
N ASP A 80 -4.94 -4.80 12.25
CA ASP A 80 -4.80 -5.73 13.37
C ASP A 80 -4.98 -5.05 14.74
N LEU A 81 -4.44 -3.84 14.91
CA LEU A 81 -4.57 -3.05 16.15
C LEU A 81 -6.01 -2.62 16.41
N GLU A 82 -6.76 -2.27 15.36
CA GLU A 82 -8.17 -1.87 15.41
C GLU A 82 -9.13 -3.09 15.32
N SER A 83 -8.64 -4.29 15.66
CA SER A 83 -9.42 -5.55 15.62
C SER A 83 -10.03 -5.87 14.24
N GLY A 84 -9.38 -5.40 13.17
CA GLY A 84 -9.75 -5.65 11.77
C GLY A 84 -10.97 -4.87 11.31
N SER A 85 -11.48 -3.90 12.08
CA SER A 85 -12.69 -3.16 11.73
C SER A 85 -12.50 -1.65 11.80
N ALA A 86 -12.94 -0.94 10.76
CA ALA A 86 -13.01 0.52 10.75
C ALA A 86 -14.43 0.96 10.43
N SER A 87 -14.96 1.93 11.18
CA SER A 87 -16.29 2.48 10.95
C SER A 87 -16.23 3.84 10.26
N PHE A 88 -16.98 4.01 9.17
CA PHE A 88 -17.11 5.28 8.47
C PHE A 88 -18.58 5.51 8.08
N HIS A 89 -19.24 6.52 8.66
CA HIS A 89 -20.65 6.85 8.39
C HIS A 89 -21.60 5.63 8.38
N ASP A 90 -21.60 4.85 9.46
CA ASP A 90 -22.40 3.63 9.64
C ASP A 90 -21.99 2.42 8.77
N ILE A 91 -20.92 2.54 7.97
CA ILE A 91 -20.29 1.44 7.23
C ILE A 91 -19.21 0.81 8.11
N VAL A 92 -19.24 -0.51 8.25
CA VAL A 92 -18.14 -1.27 8.86
C VAL A 92 -17.29 -1.89 7.75
N LEU A 93 -16.06 -1.40 7.62
CA LEU A 93 -15.03 -2.00 6.79
C LEU A 93 -14.31 -3.05 7.63
N ARG A 94 -14.37 -4.31 7.19
CA ARG A 94 -13.57 -5.39 7.77
C ARG A 94 -12.38 -5.68 6.87
N VAL A 95 -11.19 -5.63 7.44
CA VAL A 95 -9.95 -5.96 6.77
C VAL A 95 -9.56 -7.37 7.17
N ASN A 96 -9.56 -8.28 6.19
CA ASN A 96 -9.09 -9.64 6.35
C ASN A 96 -7.80 -9.82 5.56
N PHE A 97 -6.80 -10.43 6.19
CA PHE A 97 -5.55 -10.81 5.52
C PHE A 97 -4.92 -11.99 6.26
N ASP A 98 -4.20 -12.83 5.53
CA ASP A 98 -3.40 -13.89 6.11
C ASP A 98 -2.06 -13.32 6.61
N LYS A 99 -1.80 -13.45 7.91
CA LYS A 99 -0.60 -12.89 8.55
C LYS A 99 0.69 -13.56 8.10
N ASP A 100 0.63 -14.85 7.79
CA ASP A 100 1.78 -15.64 7.36
C ASP A 100 2.06 -15.39 5.89
N GLU A 101 1.03 -15.29 5.05
CA GLU A 101 1.16 -14.91 3.65
C GLU A 101 1.74 -13.49 3.53
N LEU A 102 1.25 -12.54 4.33
CA LEU A 102 1.82 -11.19 4.41
C LEU A 102 3.29 -11.21 4.80
N GLN A 103 3.65 -12.00 5.81
CA GLN A 103 5.03 -12.15 6.26
C GLN A 103 5.94 -12.67 5.15
N GLN A 104 5.51 -13.72 4.45
CA GLN A 104 6.27 -14.35 3.37
C GLN A 104 6.44 -13.42 2.17
N ALA A 105 5.39 -12.67 1.82
CA ALA A 105 5.45 -11.69 0.74
C ALA A 105 6.43 -10.56 1.09
N LEU A 106 6.37 -10.02 2.32
CA LEU A 106 7.29 -9.00 2.80
C LEU A 106 8.74 -9.50 2.87
N ASP A 107 8.98 -10.71 3.37
CA ASP A 107 10.32 -11.31 3.38
C ASP A 107 10.87 -11.48 1.95
N SER A 108 10.02 -11.86 0.99
CA SER A 108 10.39 -11.96 -0.43
C SER A 108 10.74 -10.60 -1.03
N VAL A 109 9.95 -9.56 -0.73
CA VAL A 109 10.27 -8.18 -1.14
C VAL A 109 11.61 -7.75 -0.58
N LEU A 110 11.83 -7.93 0.73
CA LEU A 110 13.08 -7.51 1.36
C LEU A 110 14.29 -8.23 0.77
N LYS A 111 14.15 -9.52 0.45
CA LYS A 111 15.19 -10.31 -0.20
C LYS A 111 15.50 -9.78 -1.60
N LEU A 112 14.48 -9.52 -2.42
CA LEU A 112 14.65 -8.94 -3.75
C LEU A 112 15.36 -7.59 -3.66
N LEU A 113 14.87 -6.71 -2.77
CA LEU A 113 15.45 -5.40 -2.57
C LEU A 113 16.91 -5.54 -2.12
N LYS A 114 17.24 -6.27 -1.05
CA LYS A 114 18.63 -6.44 -0.60
C LYS A 114 19.57 -7.01 -1.68
N GLY A 115 19.03 -7.84 -2.58
CA GLY A 115 19.78 -8.41 -3.71
C GLY A 115 20.09 -7.43 -4.85
N LEU A 116 19.51 -6.22 -4.86
CA LEU A 116 19.92 -5.18 -5.82
C LEU A 116 21.34 -4.69 -5.46
N ASP A 117 22.28 -4.83 -6.38
CA ASP A 117 23.61 -4.24 -6.25
C ASP A 117 23.51 -2.71 -6.18
N ASP A 118 24.41 -2.08 -5.42
CA ASP A 118 24.49 -0.61 -5.30
C ASP A 118 24.95 0.07 -6.61
N ASN A 119 25.32 -0.70 -7.63
CA ASN A 119 25.82 -0.18 -8.90
C ASN A 119 24.79 -0.36 -10.04
N PRO A 120 23.99 0.68 -10.35
CA PRO A 120 22.87 0.58 -11.30
C PRO A 120 23.29 0.31 -12.75
N SER A 121 24.58 0.41 -13.07
CA SER A 121 25.12 0.31 -14.43
C SER A 121 25.30 -1.12 -14.94
N ASN A 122 25.20 -2.12 -14.06
CA ASN A 122 25.73 -3.45 -14.32
C ASN A 122 24.64 -4.54 -14.30
N VAL A 123 23.57 -4.43 -15.10
CA VAL A 123 22.50 -5.43 -14.99
C VAL A 123 21.80 -5.68 -16.33
N LYS A 124 22.17 -6.78 -16.99
CA LYS A 124 21.36 -7.42 -18.05
C LYS A 124 20.03 -7.96 -17.50
N ASP A 125 19.92 -8.12 -16.17
CA ASP A 125 18.83 -8.79 -15.46
C ASP A 125 17.76 -7.86 -14.85
N LYS A 126 17.85 -6.53 -15.05
CA LYS A 126 16.89 -5.58 -14.44
C LYS A 126 15.46 -5.74 -14.97
N ALA A 127 15.30 -6.23 -16.19
CA ALA A 127 13.99 -6.54 -16.75
C ALA A 127 13.31 -7.70 -15.99
N ASP A 128 14.08 -8.73 -15.66
CA ASP A 128 13.60 -9.89 -14.89
C ASP A 128 13.27 -9.49 -13.45
N LEU A 129 14.14 -8.69 -12.83
CA LEU A 129 13.88 -8.14 -11.48
C LEU A 129 12.64 -7.25 -11.45
N ASN A 130 12.38 -6.47 -12.50
CA ASN A 130 11.15 -5.67 -12.58
C ASN A 130 9.91 -6.55 -12.76
N ALA A 131 10.00 -7.63 -13.53
CA ALA A 131 8.91 -8.59 -13.66
C ALA A 131 8.61 -9.29 -12.32
N GLU A 132 9.65 -9.66 -11.58
CA GLU A 132 9.53 -10.21 -10.22
C GLU A 132 8.91 -9.19 -9.25
N ALA A 133 9.38 -7.93 -9.27
CA ALA A 133 8.81 -6.86 -8.46
C ALA A 133 7.32 -6.61 -8.76
N LYS A 134 6.93 -6.71 -10.04
CA LYS A 134 5.54 -6.61 -10.45
C LYS A 134 4.70 -7.76 -9.90
N GLN A 135 5.23 -8.99 -9.93
CA GLN A 135 4.55 -10.16 -9.36
C GLN A 135 4.39 -10.01 -7.84
N LEU A 136 5.44 -9.59 -7.13
CA LEU A 136 5.39 -9.36 -5.69
C LEU A 136 4.42 -8.24 -5.31
N SER A 137 4.40 -7.13 -6.07
CA SER A 137 3.42 -6.06 -5.88
C SER A 137 1.99 -6.56 -6.06
N LYS A 138 1.76 -7.41 -7.06
CA LYS A 138 0.44 -8.02 -7.27
C LYS A 138 0.07 -8.94 -6.11
N GLN A 139 0.99 -9.78 -5.64
CA GLN A 139 0.76 -10.67 -4.50
C GLN A 139 0.43 -9.88 -3.23
N LEU A 140 1.21 -8.85 -2.90
CA LEU A 140 0.95 -8.00 -1.75
C LEU A 140 -0.45 -7.37 -1.78
N ASN A 141 -0.88 -6.88 -2.94
CA ASN A 141 -2.22 -6.30 -3.10
C ASN A 141 -3.35 -7.35 -2.99
N GLN A 142 -3.09 -8.61 -3.35
CA GLN A 142 -4.08 -9.69 -3.28
C GLN A 142 -4.29 -10.23 -1.86
N ILE A 143 -3.29 -10.08 -0.98
CA ILE A 143 -3.36 -10.52 0.42
C ILE A 143 -4.41 -9.72 1.20
N VAL A 144 -4.59 -8.45 0.86
CA VAL A 144 -5.51 -7.56 1.56
C VAL A 144 -6.92 -7.69 0.99
N GLN A 145 -7.84 -8.20 1.80
CA GLN A 145 -9.26 -8.28 1.46
C GLN A 145 -10.05 -7.30 2.33
N ILE A 146 -10.65 -6.29 1.71
CA ILE A 146 -11.52 -5.33 2.38
C ILE A 146 -12.97 -5.75 2.11
N VAL A 147 -13.63 -6.26 3.14
CA VAL A 147 -15.05 -6.58 3.13
C VAL A 147 -15.82 -5.38 3.67
N CYS A 148 -16.84 -4.96 2.94
CA CYS A 148 -17.67 -3.83 3.31
C CYS A 148 -19.03 -4.36 3.75
N ASP A 149 -19.31 -4.31 5.05
CA ASP A 149 -20.64 -4.62 5.57
C ASP A 149 -21.52 -3.39 5.39
N ILE A 150 -22.10 -3.26 4.19
CA ILE A 150 -23.11 -2.24 3.91
C ILE A 150 -24.47 -2.90 4.06
N THR A 151 -25.27 -2.41 5.01
CA THR A 151 -26.71 -2.68 4.96
C THR A 151 -27.27 -1.93 3.76
N ILE A 152 -27.80 -2.63 2.76
CA ILE A 152 -28.37 -1.98 1.58
C ILE A 152 -29.67 -1.27 2.01
N ASP A 153 -29.54 0.00 2.35
CA ASP A 153 -30.63 0.92 2.67
C ASP A 153 -30.55 2.18 1.79
N GLU A 154 -31.48 3.12 1.98
CA GLU A 154 -31.52 4.37 1.19
C GLU A 154 -30.23 5.18 1.31
N LYS A 155 -29.54 5.10 2.46
CA LYS A 155 -28.28 5.80 2.73
C LYS A 155 -27.12 5.13 2.01
N ALA A 156 -27.09 3.80 1.94
CA ALA A 156 -26.15 3.05 1.10
C ALA A 156 -26.29 3.41 -0.39
N ILE A 157 -27.52 3.56 -0.89
CA ILE A 157 -27.78 3.98 -2.27
C ILE A 157 -27.31 5.42 -2.50
N GLU A 158 -27.57 6.33 -1.55
CA GLU A 158 -27.09 7.71 -1.63
C GLU A 158 -25.56 7.80 -1.63
N MET A 159 -24.87 6.97 -0.84
CA MET A 159 -23.40 6.98 -0.77
C MET A 159 -22.73 6.32 -1.98
N LEU A 160 -23.21 5.17 -2.42
CA LEU A 160 -22.62 4.42 -3.53
C LEU A 160 -23.03 4.98 -4.90
N PHE A 161 -24.24 5.55 -4.97
CA PHE A 161 -24.83 6.11 -6.18
C PHE A 161 -25.39 7.51 -5.92
N PRO A 162 -24.55 8.49 -5.54
CA PRO A 162 -24.98 9.85 -5.15
C PRO A 162 -25.70 10.61 -6.27
N TYR A 163 -25.63 10.11 -7.50
CA TYR A 163 -26.33 10.66 -8.66
C TYR A 163 -27.66 9.94 -8.97
N ALA A 164 -27.86 8.71 -8.48
CA ALA A 164 -29.10 7.96 -8.66
C ALA A 164 -30.21 8.48 -7.73
N SER A 165 -29.86 8.85 -6.49
CA SER A 165 -30.79 9.46 -5.51
C SER A 165 -31.28 10.85 -5.94
N ARG A 166 -30.48 11.61 -6.70
CA ARG A 166 -30.87 12.92 -7.26
C ARG A 166 -31.83 12.81 -8.46
N SER A 167 -31.84 11.68 -9.15
CA SER A 167 -32.69 11.44 -10.33
C SER A 167 -34.16 11.17 -9.94
N LEU A 168 -34.41 10.56 -8.78
CA LEU A 168 -35.79 10.22 -8.36
C LEU A 168 -36.66 11.44 -8.02
N ALA A 169 -36.06 12.60 -7.70
CA ALA A 169 -36.79 13.85 -7.55
C ALA A 169 -37.32 14.40 -8.90
N ALA A 170 -36.72 13.99 -10.03
CA ALA A 170 -37.14 14.39 -11.37
C ALA A 170 -38.17 13.43 -12.01
N TYR A 171 -38.37 12.24 -11.43
CA TYR A 171 -39.28 11.20 -11.94
C TYR A 171 -40.56 11.01 -11.12
N ARG A 172 -40.96 11.98 -10.29
CA ARG A 172 -42.36 12.05 -9.83
C ARG A 172 -43.24 12.44 -11.02
N LEU A 173 -43.59 11.45 -11.84
CA LEU A 173 -44.68 11.54 -12.80
C LEU A 173 -46.01 11.69 -12.03
N PRO A 174 -46.97 12.46 -12.58
CA PRO A 174 -48.25 12.77 -11.94
C PRO A 174 -49.13 11.56 -11.64
#